data_AF-A0A843GSF0-F1
#
_entry.id   AF-A0A843GSF0-F1
#
_cell.length_a   1.000
_cell.length_b   1.000
_cell.length_c   1.000
_cell.angle_alpha   90.00
_cell.angle_beta   90.00
_cell.angle_gamma   90.00
#
_symmetry.space_group_name_H-M   'P 1'
#
loop_
_entity.id
_entity.type
_entity.pdbx_description
1 polymer ?
#
loop_
_entity_poly.entity_id
_entity_poly.type
_entity_poly.pdbx_seq_one_letter_code
_entity_poly.pdbx_strand_id
1 'polypeptide(L)'
;MARVRMVTRTINVIEVEALCMDVTTAQPQYKSLELTGLTDTTPNYILKLLQKQYNTDEFKVVATTNITTREELYGLTELDFLKYATRLDPETRKALETE
;
A
#
# COMPACT_ATOMS: atom_id res chain seq x y z
N MET A 1 -22.40 -26.97 -1.69
CA MET A 1 -21.21 -26.34 -1.12
C MET A 1 -21.63 -24.99 -0.54
N ALA A 2 -21.54 -24.78 0.77
CA ALA A 2 -21.94 -23.50 1.36
C ALA A 2 -20.97 -22.41 0.87
N ARG A 3 -21.49 -21.23 0.48
CA ARG A 3 -20.64 -20.11 0.08
C ARG A 3 -19.82 -19.67 1.29
N VAL A 4 -18.50 -19.66 1.14
CA VAL A 4 -17.59 -19.10 2.15
C VAL A 4 -17.88 -17.60 2.24
N ARG A 5 -18.06 -17.09 3.47
CA ARG A 5 -18.25 -15.66 3.69
C ARG A 5 -16.94 -14.93 3.44
N MET A 6 -17.03 -13.81 2.72
CA MET A 6 -15.88 -13.01 2.34
C MET A 6 -16.11 -11.55 2.72
N VAL A 7 -15.04 -10.92 3.20
CA VAL A 7 -14.95 -9.46 3.29
C VAL A 7 -14.45 -8.97 1.94
N THR A 8 -15.27 -8.16 1.26
CA THR A 8 -14.92 -7.61 -0.06
C THR A 8 -14.86 -6.10 0.00
N ARG A 9 -13.86 -5.51 -0.66
CA ARG A 9 -13.73 -4.05 -0.79
C ARG A 9 -13.13 -3.70 -2.14
N THR A 10 -13.74 -2.73 -2.80
CA THR A 10 -13.12 -2.11 -3.97
C THR A 10 -12.06 -1.11 -3.51
N ILE A 11 -10.85 -1.23 -4.06
CA ILE A 11 -9.71 -0.40 -3.70
C ILE A 11 -9.23 0.30 -4.96
N ASN A 12 -9.03 1.62 -4.86
CA ASN A 12 -8.28 2.38 -5.86
C ASN A 12 -6.80 2.15 -5.61
N VAL A 13 -6.20 1.34 -6.46
CA VAL A 13 -4.77 1.04 -6.43
C VAL A 13 -4.06 2.01 -7.36
N ILE A 14 -3.06 2.68 -6.82
CA ILE A 14 -2.19 3.58 -7.57
C ILE A 14 -0.88 2.84 -7.76
N GLU A 15 -0.62 2.46 -9.00
CA GLU A 15 0.60 1.80 -9.40
C GLU A 15 1.57 2.83 -9.93
N VAL A 16 2.78 2.78 -9.39
CA VAL A 16 3.81 3.76 -9.67
C VAL A 16 5.08 3.04 -10.10
N GLU A 17 5.48 3.26 -11.33
CA GLU A 17 6.82 2.90 -11.78
C GLU A 17 7.80 3.94 -11.24
N ALA A 18 8.66 3.52 -10.32
CA ALA A 18 9.58 4.39 -9.62
C ALA A 18 11.03 4.00 -9.91
N LEU A 19 11.85 5.01 -10.19
CA LEU A 19 13.29 4.88 -10.19
C LEU A 19 13.77 4.83 -8.74
N CYS A 20 14.40 3.71 -8.38
CA CYS A 20 14.91 3.44 -7.06
C CYS A 20 16.42 3.20 -7.13
N MET A 21 17.11 3.41 -6.01
CA MET A 21 18.54 3.20 -5.88
C MET A 21 18.79 2.24 -4.73
N ASP A 22 19.57 1.21 -5.00
CA ASP A 22 20.17 0.39 -3.98
C ASP A 22 21.44 1.09 -3.47
N VAL A 23 21.46 1.46 -2.19
CA VAL A 23 22.54 2.22 -1.57
C VAL A 23 23.79 1.36 -1.40
N THR A 24 23.64 0.04 -1.25
CA THR A 24 24.76 -0.88 -1.03
C THR A 24 25.54 -1.14 -2.31
N THR A 25 24.84 -1.27 -3.44
CA THR A 25 25.44 -1.57 -4.75
C THR A 25 25.61 -0.32 -5.62
N ALA A 26 25.03 0.81 -5.21
CA ALA A 26 24.93 2.06 -5.97
C ALA A 26 24.28 1.88 -7.37
N GLN A 27 23.41 0.88 -7.53
CA GLN A 27 22.76 0.58 -8.80
C GLN A 27 21.33 1.18 -8.86
N PRO A 28 21.00 1.91 -9.94
CA PRO A 28 19.63 2.34 -10.20
C PRO A 28 18.79 1.19 -10.76
N GLN A 29 17.55 1.07 -10.29
CA GLN A 29 16.59 0.07 -10.73
C GLN A 29 15.17 0.65 -10.79
N TYR A 30 14.40 0.28 -11.82
CA TYR A 30 12.98 0.57 -11.88
C TYR A 30 12.19 -0.50 -11.14
N LYS A 31 11.26 -0.08 -10.28
CA LYS A 31 10.33 -0.96 -9.58
C LYS A 31 8.90 -0.46 -9.70
N SER A 32 7.96 -1.39 -9.87
CA SER A 32 6.54 -1.09 -9.69
C SER A 32 6.22 -1.12 -8.21
N LEU A 33 5.72 0.00 -7.68
CA LEU A 33 5.31 0.18 -6.30
C LEU A 33 3.83 0.54 -6.25
N GLU A 34 3.12 0.02 -5.25
CA GLU A 34 1.70 0.27 -5.10
C GLU A 34 1.41 1.15 -3.87
N LEU A 35 0.45 2.05 -4.04
CA LEU A 35 -0.12 2.89 -2.99
C LEU A 35 -1.64 2.80 -3.02
N THR A 36 -2.26 2.97 -1.86
CA THR A 36 -3.72 3.03 -1.73
C THR A 36 -4.12 4.15 -0.77
N GLY A 37 -5.39 4.55 -0.80
CA GLY A 37 -5.91 5.54 0.16
C GLY A 37 -5.38 6.96 -0.04
N LEU A 38 -4.93 7.31 -1.25
CA LEU A 38 -4.41 8.64 -1.55
C LEU A 38 -5.53 9.67 -1.68
N THR A 39 -5.31 10.85 -1.10
CA THR A 39 -6.19 12.03 -1.25
C THR A 39 -5.75 12.95 -2.37
N ASP A 40 -4.51 12.80 -2.84
CA ASP A 40 -3.90 13.57 -3.93
C ASP A 40 -3.05 12.62 -4.79
N THR A 41 -3.08 12.81 -6.10
CA THR A 41 -2.35 12.02 -7.10
C THR A 41 -1.24 12.83 -7.79
N THR A 42 -0.87 13.98 -7.24
CA THR A 42 0.27 14.75 -7.78
C THR A 42 1.58 13.96 -7.64
N PRO A 43 2.47 13.98 -8.64
CA PRO A 43 3.73 13.21 -8.61
C PRO A 43 4.59 13.49 -7.38
N ASN A 44 4.68 14.76 -6.96
CA ASN A 44 5.47 15.16 -5.78
C ASN A 44 4.88 14.61 -4.47
N TYR A 45 3.56 14.54 -4.36
CA TYR A 45 2.89 13.97 -3.19
C TYR A 45 3.09 12.45 -3.14
N ILE A 46 2.92 11.78 -4.28
CA ILE A 46 3.14 10.34 -4.44
C ILE A 46 4.59 9.97 -4.10
N LEU A 47 5.57 10.70 -4.64
CA LEU A 47 6.99 10.45 -4.35
C LEU A 47 7.29 10.53 -2.85
N LYS A 48 6.75 11.54 -2.15
CA LYS A 48 6.93 11.68 -0.69
C LYS A 48 6.36 10.50 0.09
N LEU A 49 5.21 9.98 -0.33
CA LEU A 49 4.59 8.83 0.33
C LEU A 49 5.35 7.54 0.04
N LEU A 50 5.78 7.33 -1.21
CA LEU A 50 6.65 6.21 -1.56
C LEU A 50 7.94 6.25 -0.75
N GLN A 51 8.56 7.42 -0.61
CA GLN A 51 9.75 7.59 0.22
C GLN A 51 9.47 7.28 1.68
N LYS A 52 8.33 7.71 2.24
CA LYS A 52 7.96 7.41 3.63
C LYS A 52 7.74 5.91 3.88
N GLN A 53 7.17 5.21 2.90
CA GLN A 53 6.80 3.80 3.03
C GLN A 53 7.94 2.84 2.70
N TYR A 54 8.75 3.16 1.69
CA TYR A 54 9.72 2.22 1.12
C TYR A 54 11.17 2.61 1.36
N ASN A 55 11.51 3.85 1.75
CA ASN A 55 12.91 4.17 2.00
C ASN A 55 13.43 3.43 3.24
N THR A 56 14.52 2.70 3.04
CA THR A 56 15.34 2.10 4.10
C THR A 56 16.76 2.62 3.97
N ASP A 57 17.69 2.13 4.80
CA ASP A 57 19.10 2.51 4.70
C ASP A 57 19.77 1.91 3.44
N GLU A 58 19.22 0.81 2.91
CA GLU A 58 19.74 0.09 1.75
C GLU A 58 18.98 0.41 0.46
N PHE A 59 17.79 1.00 0.55
CA PHE A 59 16.93 1.25 -0.61
C PHE A 59 16.30 2.65 -0.54
N LYS A 60 16.43 3.42 -1.61
CA LYS A 60 15.84 4.76 -1.72
C LYS A 60 15.01 4.90 -2.99
N VAL A 61 13.83 5.50 -2.87
CA VAL A 61 13.00 5.92 -4.00
C VAL A 61 13.42 7.33 -4.44
N VAL A 62 13.84 7.48 -5.69
CA VAL A 62 14.48 8.70 -6.20
C VAL A 62 13.50 9.52 -7.04
N ALA A 63 12.76 8.87 -7.95
CA ALA A 63 11.81 9.54 -8.82
C ALA A 63 10.65 8.62 -9.22
N THR A 64 9.53 9.21 -9.60
CA THR A 64 8.38 8.51 -10.17
C THR A 64 8.30 8.79 -11.67
N THR A 65 8.14 7.77 -12.49
CA THR A 65 8.15 7.88 -13.95
C THR A 65 6.75 7.70 -14.54
N ASN A 66 6.02 6.70 -14.07
CA ASN A 66 4.66 6.42 -14.53
C ASN A 66 3.74 6.24 -13.32
N ILE A 67 2.53 6.80 -13.41
CA ILE A 67 1.53 6.76 -12.34
C ILE A 67 0.21 6.39 -13.01
N THR A 68 -0.30 5.21 -12.69
CA THR A 68 -1.60 4.73 -13.17
C THR A 68 -2.50 4.48 -11.98
N THR A 69 -3.81 4.63 -12.20
CA THR A 69 -4.81 4.35 -11.18
C THR A 69 -5.79 3.33 -11.74
N ARG A 70 -6.03 2.28 -10.97
CA ARG A 70 -6.99 1.23 -11.32
C ARG A 70 -7.89 0.93 -10.13
N GLU A 71 -9.17 0.74 -10.42
CA GLU A 71 -10.17 0.36 -9.43
C GLU A 71 -10.37 -1.16 -9.49
N GLU A 72 -10.08 -1.85 -8.39
CA GLU A 72 -10.10 -3.32 -8.35
C GLU A 72 -10.85 -3.84 -7.12
N LEU A 73 -11.66 -4.89 -7.32
CA LEU A 73 -12.39 -5.55 -6.24
C LEU A 73 -11.53 -6.63 -5.59
N TYR A 74 -11.18 -6.43 -4.32
CA TYR A 74 -10.46 -7.41 -3.52
C TYR A 74 -11.42 -8.16 -2.59
N GLY A 75 -11.11 -9.42 -2.33
CA GLY A 75 -11.84 -10.28 -1.41
C GLY A 75 -10.91 -11.07 -0.51
N LEU A 76 -11.26 -11.17 0.77
CA LEU A 76 -10.54 -11.94 1.78
C LEU A 76 -11.53 -12.79 2.58
N THR A 77 -11.14 -14.00 2.99
CA THR A 77 -11.99 -14.81 3.87
C THR A 77 -12.15 -14.14 5.23
N GLU A 78 -13.28 -14.34 5.92
CA GLU A 78 -13.46 -13.77 7.27
C GLU A 78 -12.37 -14.24 8.25
N LEU A 79 -11.89 -15.49 8.13
CA LEU A 79 -10.82 -16.01 8.99
C LEU A 79 -9.48 -15.33 8.73
N ASP A 80 -9.09 -15.15 7.48
CA ASP A 80 -7.86 -14.43 7.13
C ASP A 80 -7.99 -12.94 7.52
N PHE A 81 -9.17 -12.35 7.35
CA PHE A 81 -9.43 -10.99 7.78
C PHE A 81 -9.21 -10.85 9.29
N LEU A 82 -9.76 -11.72 10.12
CA LEU A 82 -9.53 -11.69 11.57
C LEU A 82 -8.06 -11.91 11.97
N LYS A 83 -7.29 -12.64 11.17
CA LYS A 83 -5.86 -12.88 11.42
C LYS A 83 -5.00 -11.63 11.19
N TYR A 84 -5.29 -10.85 10.14
CA TYR A 84 -4.46 -9.71 9.74
C TYR A 84 -5.04 -8.35 10.15
N ALA A 85 -6.34 -8.26 10.42
CA ALA A 85 -6.98 -7.00 10.77
C ALA A 85 -6.70 -6.61 12.21
N THR A 86 -6.43 -5.32 12.42
CA THR A 86 -6.43 -4.71 13.75
C THR A 86 -7.86 -4.50 14.22
N ARG A 87 -8.20 -4.99 15.42
CA ARG A 87 -9.52 -4.76 16.01
C ARG A 87 -9.66 -3.30 16.41
N LEU A 88 -10.78 -2.68 16.04
CA LEU A 88 -11.06 -1.28 16.33
C LEU A 88 -12.21 -1.14 17.34
N ASP A 89 -12.17 -0.06 18.12
CA ASP A 89 -13.28 0.37 18.95
C ASP A 89 -14.41 0.94 18.08
N PRO A 90 -15.68 0.50 18.24
CA PRO A 90 -16.76 0.90 17.35
C PRO A 90 -17.16 2.39 17.48
N GLU A 91 -16.92 3.03 18.62
CA GLU A 91 -17.29 4.43 18.85
C GLU A 91 -16.17 5.38 18.40
N THR A 92 -14.94 5.09 18.81
CA THR A 92 -13.78 5.97 18.55
C THR A 92 -13.05 5.65 17.25
N ARG A 93 -13.28 4.45 16.67
CA ARG A 93 -12.57 3.89 15.50
C ARG A 93 -11.06 3.77 15.66
N LYS A 94 -10.56 3.85 16.90
CA LYS A 94 -9.14 3.67 17.21
C LYS A 94 -8.82 2.18 17.36
N ALA A 95 -7.56 1.82 17.14
CA ALA A 95 -7.08 0.47 17.42
C ALA A 95 -7.28 0.15 18.90
N LEU A 96 -7.87 -1.01 19.19
CA LEU A 96 -7.86 -1.56 20.54
C LEU A 96 -6.45 -2.07 20.78
N GLU A 97 -5.78 -1.52 21.79
CA GLU A 97 -4.47 -2.01 22.21
C GLU A 97 -4.60 -3.50 22.53
N THR A 98 -3.81 -4.32 21.86
CA THR A 98 -3.71 -5.74 22.18
C THR A 98 -2.60 -5.84 23.21
N GLU A 99 -2.93 -6.26 24.43
CA GLU A 99 -1.96 -6.64 25.47
C GLU A 99 -1.00 -7.74 24.99
#